data_AF-A0A3M6UDE8-F1
#
_entry.id   AF-A0A3M6UDE8-F1
#
_cell.length_a   1.000
_cell.length_b   1.000
_cell.length_c   1.000
_cell.angle_alpha   90.00
_cell.angle_beta   90.00
_cell.angle_gamma   90.00
#
_symmetry.space_group_name_H-M   'P 1'
#
loop_
_entity.id
_entity.type
_entity.pdbx_description
1 polymer ?
#
loop_
_entity_poly.entity_id
_entity_poly.type
_entity_poly.pdbx_seq_one_letter_code
_entity_poly.pdbx_strand_id
1 'polypeptide(L)'
;MEALGSHRSNPGLSCKDIADKRGELLTDGEYWIAPRTSSDSFVVYCDMTTDGGGWTLLKRTKIPANLSDLSTKTMQMVSNYIAISNYTDDYVFVSIMGIRELRQAINFHQLRWYCFKKQQDSVFHVMTKNDSAGYKVLEYFLENPSKPATACDSFDTLPDDNSTLSNNCDKWGAYNDTVLEMNQWGSYSHHGANRIYRLVAEWKSDMRAFSFRPPGQFWCDDHGGVNSLSRGDKWEVYAR
;
A
#
# COMPACT_ATOMS: atom_id res chain seq x y z
N MET A 1 -24.49 7.16 -23.37
CA MET A 1 -23.85 5.98 -22.74
C MET A 1 -23.26 6.45 -21.43
N GLU A 2 -23.40 5.67 -20.35
CA GLU A 2 -22.75 5.97 -19.07
C GLU A 2 -21.22 5.93 -19.24
N ALA A 3 -20.49 6.76 -18.51
CA ALA A 3 -19.03 6.78 -18.58
C ALA A 3 -18.43 5.50 -17.97
N LEU A 4 -17.26 5.08 -18.46
CA LEU A 4 -16.61 3.86 -17.95
C LEU A 4 -16.32 4.01 -16.44
N GLY A 5 -16.65 2.99 -15.66
CA GLY A 5 -16.49 2.98 -14.21
C GLY A 5 -17.42 3.91 -13.43
N SER A 6 -18.36 4.62 -14.07
CA SER A 6 -19.30 5.49 -13.35
C SER A 6 -20.51 4.75 -12.78
N HIS A 7 -20.79 3.52 -13.25
CA HIS A 7 -21.97 2.76 -12.85
C HIS A 7 -21.73 1.25 -12.91
N ARG A 8 -22.53 0.50 -12.16
CA ARG A 8 -22.45 -0.96 -12.07
C ARG A 8 -22.60 -1.67 -13.41
N SER A 9 -23.41 -1.13 -14.33
CA SER A 9 -23.61 -1.70 -15.67
C SER A 9 -22.51 -1.35 -16.68
N ASN A 10 -21.62 -0.41 -16.35
CA ASN A 10 -20.47 -0.06 -17.18
C ASN A 10 -19.17 0.06 -16.36
N PRO A 11 -18.74 -1.01 -15.68
CA PRO A 11 -17.52 -1.00 -14.87
C PRO A 11 -16.27 -1.01 -15.76
N GLY A 12 -15.18 -0.41 -15.29
CA GLY A 12 -13.86 -0.65 -15.88
C GLY A 12 -13.27 -1.99 -15.42
N LEU A 13 -12.19 -2.46 -16.04
CA LEU A 13 -11.48 -3.65 -15.53
C LEU A 13 -10.76 -3.33 -14.20
N SER A 14 -10.17 -2.14 -14.11
CA SER A 14 -9.41 -1.63 -12.97
C SER A 14 -9.40 -0.11 -13.00
N CYS A 15 -8.88 0.54 -11.95
CA CYS A 15 -8.64 1.99 -12.00
C CYS A 15 -7.74 2.39 -13.18
N LYS A 16 -6.72 1.58 -13.49
CA LYS A 16 -5.82 1.80 -14.62
C LYS A 16 -6.52 1.71 -15.96
N ASP A 17 -7.40 0.72 -16.13
CA ASP A 17 -8.23 0.58 -17.34
C ASP A 17 -9.14 1.80 -17.57
N ILE A 18 -9.72 2.33 -16.49
CA ILE A 18 -10.55 3.53 -16.54
C ILE A 18 -9.71 4.75 -16.94
N ALA A 19 -8.55 4.92 -16.29
CA ALA A 19 -7.62 6.02 -16.58
C ALA A 19 -7.16 6.03 -18.04
N ASP A 20 -6.83 4.86 -18.59
CA ASP A 20 -6.31 4.74 -19.95
C ASP A 20 -7.40 4.97 -21.03
N LYS A 21 -8.65 4.62 -20.75
CA LYS A 21 -9.73 4.60 -21.76
C LYS A 21 -10.63 5.82 -21.78
N ARG A 22 -10.81 6.52 -20.65
CA ARG A 22 -11.78 7.64 -20.61
C ARG A 22 -11.30 8.90 -21.32
N GLY A 23 -9.99 9.11 -21.44
CA GLY A 23 -9.41 10.23 -22.21
C GLY A 23 -9.81 11.64 -21.73
N GLU A 24 -10.47 11.74 -20.57
CA GLU A 24 -10.90 12.99 -19.93
C GLU A 24 -10.19 13.17 -18.58
N LEU A 25 -10.23 14.38 -18.02
CA LEU A 25 -9.69 14.63 -16.69
C LEU A 25 -10.52 13.90 -15.64
N LEU A 26 -9.94 12.84 -15.07
CA LEU A 26 -10.53 12.08 -13.98
C LEU A 26 -10.12 12.65 -12.63
N THR A 27 -10.99 12.48 -11.64
CA THR A 27 -10.71 12.88 -10.26
C THR A 27 -10.58 11.65 -9.37
N ASP A 28 -9.81 11.77 -8.30
CA ASP A 28 -9.75 10.74 -7.26
C ASP A 28 -11.15 10.50 -6.69
N GLY A 29 -11.50 9.25 -6.41
CA GLY A 29 -12.83 8.92 -5.92
C GLY A 29 -13.22 7.48 -6.15
N GLU A 30 -14.51 7.22 -5.98
CA GLU A 30 -15.08 5.89 -6.11
C GLU A 30 -15.46 5.58 -7.56
N TYR A 31 -15.03 4.41 -8.05
CA TYR A 31 -15.33 3.91 -9.38
C TYR A 31 -15.76 2.44 -9.32
N TRP A 32 -16.60 2.05 -10.25
CA TRP A 32 -17.00 0.67 -10.45
C TRP A 32 -15.97 -0.08 -11.28
N ILE A 33 -15.45 -1.19 -10.74
CA ILE A 33 -14.58 -2.11 -11.47
C ILE A 33 -15.17 -3.52 -11.50
N ALA A 34 -14.79 -4.29 -12.52
CA ALA A 34 -15.14 -5.69 -12.70
C ALA A 34 -13.91 -6.49 -13.15
N PRO A 35 -13.03 -6.89 -12.22
CA PRO A 35 -11.77 -7.59 -12.53
C PRO A 35 -11.89 -8.91 -13.30
N ARG A 36 -13.04 -9.60 -13.20
CA ARG A 36 -13.25 -10.92 -13.85
C ARG A 36 -14.45 -10.93 -14.78
N THR A 37 -15.61 -10.59 -14.25
CA THR A 37 -16.88 -10.59 -14.96
C THR A 37 -17.68 -9.36 -14.55
N SER A 38 -18.49 -8.83 -15.48
CA SER A 38 -19.35 -7.68 -15.19
C SER A 38 -20.42 -7.94 -14.13
N SER A 39 -20.79 -9.21 -13.90
CA SER A 39 -21.74 -9.60 -12.84
C SER A 39 -21.22 -9.29 -11.43
N ASP A 40 -19.91 -9.34 -11.27
CA ASP A 40 -19.21 -9.27 -9.98
C ASP A 40 -18.57 -7.89 -9.76
N SER A 41 -19.13 -6.87 -10.41
CA SER A 41 -18.64 -5.49 -10.29
C SER A 41 -18.81 -4.95 -8.88
N PHE A 42 -17.82 -4.22 -8.38
CA PHE A 42 -17.86 -3.57 -7.07
C PHE A 42 -17.16 -2.21 -7.13
N VAL A 43 -17.38 -1.39 -6.10
CA VAL A 43 -16.79 -0.07 -5.99
C VAL A 43 -15.40 -0.16 -5.36
N VAL A 44 -14.46 0.59 -5.91
CA VAL A 44 -13.13 0.81 -5.34
C VAL A 44 -12.81 2.29 -5.32
N TYR A 45 -11.92 2.69 -4.43
CA TYR A 45 -11.32 4.02 -4.48
C TYR A 45 -10.15 4.02 -5.47
N CYS A 46 -10.22 4.89 -6.46
CA CYS A 46 -9.15 5.14 -7.41
C CYS A 46 -8.48 6.48 -7.12
N ASP A 47 -7.16 6.48 -7.08
CA ASP A 47 -6.37 7.71 -7.25
C ASP A 47 -6.05 7.84 -8.75
N MET A 48 -6.64 8.88 -9.34
CA MET A 48 -6.57 9.21 -10.76
C MET A 48 -5.62 10.39 -11.03
N THR A 49 -4.93 10.88 -10.00
CA THR A 49 -4.13 12.11 -10.08
C THR A 49 -2.64 11.82 -9.97
N THR A 50 -2.24 11.00 -9.00
CA THR A 50 -0.82 10.82 -8.67
C THR A 50 -0.10 9.99 -9.72
N ASP A 51 1.01 10.51 -10.22
CA ASP A 51 1.86 9.87 -11.24
C ASP A 51 1.04 9.39 -12.47
N GLY A 52 0.12 10.23 -12.95
CA GLY A 52 -0.74 9.91 -14.09
C GLY A 52 -1.96 9.03 -13.75
N GLY A 53 -2.16 8.70 -12.48
CA GLY A 53 -3.38 8.04 -11.99
C GLY A 53 -3.45 6.54 -12.25
N GLY A 54 -4.68 6.01 -12.17
CA GLY A 54 -4.97 4.59 -12.37
C GLY A 54 -4.68 3.71 -11.15
N TRP A 55 -4.44 4.28 -9.98
CA TRP A 55 -4.09 3.56 -8.77
C TRP A 55 -5.33 3.03 -8.05
N THR A 56 -5.40 1.72 -7.85
CA THR A 56 -6.45 1.09 -7.03
C THR A 56 -6.00 1.05 -5.58
N LEU A 57 -6.79 1.63 -4.67
CA LEU A 57 -6.52 1.57 -3.23
C LEU A 57 -6.74 0.15 -2.72
N LEU A 58 -5.70 -0.47 -2.14
CA LEU A 58 -5.78 -1.78 -1.50
C LEU A 58 -6.20 -1.67 -0.04
N LYS A 59 -5.67 -0.66 0.66
CA LYS A 59 -5.96 -0.42 2.07
C LYS A 59 -5.67 1.02 2.43
N ARG A 60 -6.54 1.61 3.26
CA ARG A 60 -6.34 2.87 3.98
C ARG A 60 -6.53 2.64 5.48
N THR A 61 -5.73 3.31 6.29
CA THR A 61 -6.00 3.49 7.72
C THR A 61 -5.80 4.95 8.09
N LYS A 62 -6.75 5.52 8.84
CA LYS A 62 -6.66 6.88 9.37
C LYS A 62 -6.78 6.88 10.88
N ILE A 63 -5.86 7.53 11.57
CA ILE A 63 -5.88 7.56 13.04
C ILE A 63 -7.10 8.37 13.52
N PRO A 64 -7.97 7.76 14.35
CA PRO A 64 -9.19 8.38 14.81
C PRO A 64 -8.91 9.50 15.81
N ALA A 65 -9.96 10.24 16.19
CA ALA A 65 -9.86 11.27 17.21
C ALA A 65 -9.50 10.70 18.59
N ASN A 66 -10.04 9.53 18.92
CA ASN A 66 -9.78 8.84 20.17
C ASN A 66 -8.84 7.66 19.94
N LEU A 67 -7.59 7.77 20.40
CA LEU A 67 -6.57 6.74 20.22
C LEU A 67 -6.93 5.41 20.90
N SER A 68 -7.79 5.41 21.94
CA SER A 68 -8.23 4.15 22.54
C SER A 68 -8.99 3.28 21.55
N ASP A 69 -9.65 3.86 20.55
CA ASP A 69 -10.43 3.13 19.55
C ASP A 69 -9.54 2.17 18.76
N LEU A 70 -8.27 2.51 18.53
CA LEU A 70 -7.26 1.65 17.88
C LEU A 70 -7.08 0.30 18.57
N SER A 71 -7.39 0.22 19.86
CA SER A 71 -7.27 -0.99 20.69
C SER A 71 -8.58 -1.79 20.81
N THR A 72 -9.71 -1.24 20.36
CA THR A 72 -11.04 -1.82 20.59
C THR A 72 -11.40 -2.95 19.61
N LYS A 73 -10.69 -3.04 18.49
CA LYS A 73 -10.94 -4.02 17.42
C LYS A 73 -9.65 -4.70 16.98
N THR A 74 -9.76 -5.98 16.70
CA THR A 74 -8.67 -6.80 16.15
C THR A 74 -8.62 -6.66 14.65
N MET A 75 -7.41 -6.59 14.08
CA MET A 75 -7.19 -6.65 12.64
C MET A 75 -7.79 -7.95 12.07
N GLN A 76 -8.67 -7.83 11.09
CA GLN A 76 -9.27 -8.93 10.34
C GLN A 76 -8.57 -9.07 8.99
N MET A 77 -7.88 -10.20 8.80
CA MET A 77 -7.30 -10.56 7.51
C MET A 77 -8.32 -11.35 6.70
N VAL A 78 -8.68 -10.86 5.51
CA VAL A 78 -9.60 -11.54 4.58
C VAL A 78 -8.87 -11.94 3.31
N SER A 79 -9.28 -13.05 2.69
CA SER A 79 -8.66 -13.54 1.44
C SER A 79 -9.38 -13.06 0.18
N ASN A 80 -10.62 -12.58 0.28
CA ASN A 80 -11.35 -12.08 -0.87
C ASN A 80 -10.93 -10.63 -1.18
N TYR A 81 -10.41 -10.39 -2.39
CA TYR A 81 -9.98 -9.06 -2.80
C TYR A 81 -11.12 -8.06 -2.94
N ILE A 82 -12.37 -8.49 -3.08
CA ILE A 82 -13.54 -7.59 -3.12
C ILE A 82 -13.59 -6.72 -1.86
N ALA A 83 -13.04 -7.20 -0.73
CA ALA A 83 -13.02 -6.45 0.51
C ALA A 83 -12.22 -5.13 0.46
N ILE A 84 -11.46 -4.84 -0.62
CA ILE A 84 -10.91 -3.49 -0.85
C ILE A 84 -12.03 -2.43 -1.03
N SER A 85 -13.27 -2.83 -1.33
CA SER A 85 -14.44 -1.93 -1.33
C SER A 85 -14.70 -1.32 0.06
N ASN A 86 -14.27 -2.01 1.12
CA ASN A 86 -14.45 -1.57 2.51
C ASN A 86 -13.23 -0.79 3.01
N TYR A 87 -12.58 -0.01 2.15
CA TYR A 87 -11.34 0.72 2.46
C TYR A 87 -11.47 1.74 3.60
N THR A 88 -12.69 2.12 3.98
CA THR A 88 -12.98 3.00 5.13
C THR A 88 -13.01 2.26 6.47
N ASP A 89 -13.06 0.92 6.46
CA ASP A 89 -12.91 0.13 7.69
C ASP A 89 -11.42 -0.02 8.00
N ASP A 90 -10.96 0.64 9.06
CA ASP A 90 -9.56 0.64 9.47
C ASP A 90 -9.03 -0.75 9.88
N TYR A 91 -9.89 -1.75 10.13
CA TYR A 91 -9.51 -3.06 10.67
C TYR A 91 -9.64 -4.23 9.69
N VAL A 92 -10.28 -4.04 8.54
CA VAL A 92 -10.35 -5.06 7.49
C VAL A 92 -9.15 -4.92 6.55
N PHE A 93 -8.36 -5.98 6.40
CA PHE A 93 -7.17 -6.01 5.55
C PHE A 93 -7.26 -7.17 4.58
N VAL A 94 -7.02 -6.90 3.29
CA VAL A 94 -6.92 -7.97 2.30
C VAL A 94 -5.55 -8.63 2.43
N SER A 95 -5.53 -9.92 2.69
CA SER A 95 -4.32 -10.72 2.76
C SER A 95 -3.60 -10.81 1.43
N ILE A 96 -2.33 -11.20 1.47
CA ILE A 96 -1.55 -11.43 0.25
C ILE A 96 -2.25 -12.41 -0.72
N MET A 97 -2.99 -13.41 -0.22
CA MET A 97 -3.75 -14.31 -1.10
C MET A 97 -4.78 -13.56 -1.96
N GLY A 98 -5.53 -12.63 -1.36
CA GLY A 98 -6.48 -11.81 -2.10
C GLY A 98 -5.80 -10.84 -3.04
N ILE A 99 -4.72 -10.20 -2.62
CA ILE A 99 -3.98 -9.26 -3.47
C ILE A 99 -3.36 -9.97 -4.68
N ARG A 100 -2.86 -11.21 -4.52
CA ARG A 100 -2.40 -12.06 -5.62
C ARG A 100 -3.53 -12.39 -6.59
N GLU A 101 -4.71 -12.74 -6.06
CA GLU A 101 -5.87 -13.04 -6.88
C GLU A 101 -6.33 -11.81 -7.68
N LEU A 102 -6.32 -10.63 -7.05
CA LEU A 102 -6.57 -9.35 -7.73
C LEU A 102 -5.53 -9.12 -8.83
N ARG A 103 -4.25 -9.35 -8.54
CA ARG A 103 -3.16 -9.21 -9.52
C ARG A 103 -3.39 -10.09 -10.73
N GLN A 104 -3.80 -11.34 -10.54
CA GLN A 104 -4.12 -12.24 -11.64
C GLN A 104 -5.31 -11.75 -12.47
N ALA A 105 -6.28 -11.07 -11.84
CA ALA A 105 -7.48 -10.57 -12.50
C ALA A 105 -7.23 -9.28 -13.31
N ILE A 106 -6.48 -8.32 -12.75
CA ILE A 106 -6.26 -7.00 -13.39
C ILE A 106 -4.85 -6.78 -13.94
N ASN A 107 -3.95 -7.73 -13.74
CA ASN A 107 -2.56 -7.71 -14.19
C ASN A 107 -1.79 -6.43 -13.82
N PHE A 108 -1.86 -6.03 -12.54
CA PHE A 108 -1.11 -4.87 -12.05
C PHE A 108 0.39 -5.21 -11.87
N HIS A 109 1.25 -4.20 -12.06
CA HIS A 109 2.71 -4.34 -12.06
C HIS A 109 3.45 -3.39 -11.12
N GLN A 110 2.74 -2.45 -10.49
CA GLN A 110 3.33 -1.54 -9.53
C GLN A 110 2.57 -1.56 -8.20
N LEU A 111 3.32 -1.31 -7.12
CA LEU A 111 2.80 -1.06 -5.78
C LEU A 111 3.24 0.33 -5.33
N ARG A 112 2.45 0.95 -4.47
CA ARG A 112 2.77 2.26 -3.89
C ARG A 112 2.38 2.30 -2.43
N TRP A 113 3.27 2.83 -1.60
CA TRP A 113 3.09 2.99 -0.17
C TRP A 113 3.15 4.46 0.18
N TYR A 114 2.16 4.91 0.94
CA TYR A 114 2.04 6.28 1.41
C TYR A 114 1.75 6.28 2.90
N CYS A 115 2.44 7.12 3.66
CA CYS A 115 1.99 7.50 4.98
C CYS A 115 2.26 8.97 5.26
N PHE A 116 1.47 9.54 6.15
CA PHE A 116 1.54 10.92 6.56
C PHE A 116 1.35 11.04 8.07
N LYS A 117 2.25 11.76 8.73
CA LYS A 117 2.10 12.17 10.12
C LYS A 117 1.84 13.66 10.22
N LYS A 118 0.67 14.01 10.74
CA LYS A 118 0.16 15.39 10.71
C LYS A 118 0.95 16.34 11.60
N GLN A 119 1.37 15.90 12.78
CA GLN A 119 2.10 16.77 13.71
C GLN A 119 3.52 17.05 13.26
N GLN A 120 4.16 16.08 12.62
CA GLN A 120 5.53 16.19 12.11
C GLN A 120 5.60 16.75 10.68
N ASP A 121 4.46 16.84 10.00
CA ASP A 121 4.37 17.12 8.57
C ASP A 121 5.30 16.22 7.74
N SER A 122 5.37 14.94 8.14
CA SER A 122 6.25 13.93 7.55
C SER A 122 5.46 13.04 6.60
N VAL A 123 6.00 12.83 5.41
CA VAL A 123 5.43 12.03 4.32
C VAL A 123 6.49 11.04 3.84
N PHE A 124 6.16 9.75 3.93
CA PHE A 124 6.83 8.70 3.18
C PHE A 124 5.92 8.30 2.02
N HIS A 125 6.39 8.47 0.79
CA HIS A 125 5.61 8.22 -0.41
C HIS A 125 6.51 7.67 -1.53
N VAL A 126 6.44 6.36 -1.72
CA VAL A 126 7.26 5.64 -2.71
C VAL A 126 6.40 4.72 -3.56
N MET A 127 6.80 4.55 -4.82
CA MET A 127 6.21 3.56 -5.73
C MET A 127 7.28 2.69 -6.37
N THR A 128 7.00 1.40 -6.55
CA THR A 128 7.91 0.52 -7.28
C THR A 128 8.09 1.00 -8.72
N LYS A 129 9.31 0.92 -9.25
CA LYS A 129 9.55 1.19 -10.67
C LYS A 129 8.78 0.25 -11.57
N ASN A 130 8.44 0.70 -12.78
CA ASN A 130 7.84 -0.16 -13.79
C ASN A 130 8.90 -0.87 -14.63
N ASP A 131 9.77 -1.62 -13.96
CA ASP A 131 10.87 -2.34 -14.58
C ASP A 131 11.14 -3.68 -13.86
N SER A 132 12.21 -4.37 -14.26
CA SER A 132 12.57 -5.66 -13.65
C SER A 132 12.93 -5.58 -12.17
N ALA A 133 13.42 -4.44 -11.67
CA ALA A 133 13.76 -4.26 -10.27
C ALA A 133 12.49 -4.07 -9.43
N GLY A 134 11.58 -3.19 -9.89
CA GLY A 134 10.28 -3.01 -9.24
C GLY A 134 9.42 -4.29 -9.28
N TYR A 135 9.46 -5.06 -10.37
CA TYR A 135 8.74 -6.33 -10.46
C TYR A 135 9.20 -7.36 -9.42
N LYS A 136 10.50 -7.39 -9.08
CA LYS A 136 11.02 -8.25 -7.99
C LYS A 136 10.44 -7.86 -6.63
N VAL A 137 10.14 -6.58 -6.40
CA VAL A 137 9.46 -6.12 -5.18
C VAL A 137 8.05 -6.72 -5.10
N LEU A 138 7.31 -6.75 -6.22
CA LEU A 138 6.02 -7.42 -6.28
C LEU A 138 6.14 -8.93 -6.07
N GLU A 139 7.13 -9.60 -6.68
CA GLU A 139 7.38 -11.02 -6.44
C GLU A 139 7.63 -11.31 -4.95
N TYR A 140 8.44 -10.48 -4.28
CA TYR A 140 8.69 -10.64 -2.85
C TYR A 140 7.41 -10.50 -2.01
N PHE A 141 6.70 -9.38 -2.16
CA PHE A 141 5.52 -9.11 -1.33
C PHE A 141 4.31 -9.97 -1.67
N LEU A 142 4.18 -10.46 -2.91
CA LEU A 142 2.99 -11.16 -3.35
C LEU A 142 3.24 -12.66 -3.52
N GLU A 143 4.39 -13.08 -4.04
CA GLU A 143 4.59 -14.48 -4.46
C GLU A 143 5.51 -15.26 -3.52
N ASN A 144 6.75 -14.81 -3.32
CA ASN A 144 7.80 -15.56 -2.63
C ASN A 144 8.54 -14.70 -1.59
N PRO A 145 8.16 -14.79 -0.30
CA PRO A 145 8.78 -13.98 0.74
C PRO A 145 10.19 -14.46 1.13
N SER A 146 10.67 -15.59 0.63
CA SER A 146 12.03 -16.08 0.91
C SER A 146 13.11 -15.40 0.06
N LYS A 147 12.73 -14.51 -0.87
CA LYS A 147 13.65 -13.75 -1.73
C LYS A 147 13.35 -12.25 -1.62
N PRO A 148 13.81 -11.57 -0.56
CA PRO A 148 13.69 -10.11 -0.46
C PRO A 148 14.29 -9.42 -1.69
N ALA A 149 13.56 -8.44 -2.21
CA ALA A 149 14.05 -7.61 -3.31
C ALA A 149 15.01 -6.55 -2.78
N THR A 150 15.99 -6.16 -3.60
CA THR A 150 16.86 -5.00 -3.32
C THR A 150 16.02 -3.74 -3.16
N ALA A 151 16.31 -2.92 -2.15
CA ALA A 151 15.56 -1.70 -1.88
C ALA A 151 15.95 -0.57 -2.82
N CYS A 152 17.20 -0.11 -2.77
CA CYS A 152 17.69 0.93 -3.66
C CYS A 152 17.52 0.56 -5.14
N ASP A 153 17.28 1.58 -5.95
CA ASP A 153 17.02 1.50 -7.39
C ASP A 153 15.76 0.74 -7.81
N SER A 154 14.97 0.18 -6.89
CA SER A 154 13.74 -0.58 -7.21
C SER A 154 12.44 0.23 -7.10
N PHE A 155 12.52 1.47 -6.60
CA PHE A 155 11.40 2.38 -6.44
C PHE A 155 11.78 3.81 -6.79
N ASP A 156 10.75 4.63 -7.01
CA ASP A 156 10.85 6.09 -7.12
C ASP A 156 10.16 6.73 -5.91
N THR A 157 10.72 7.83 -5.42
CA THR A 157 10.02 8.74 -4.49
C THR A 157 9.05 9.62 -5.26
N LEU A 158 7.91 9.93 -4.65
CA LEU A 158 6.94 10.86 -5.24
C LEU A 158 7.16 12.29 -4.76
N PRO A 159 6.66 13.32 -5.48
CA PRO A 159 7.06 14.72 -5.26
C PRO A 159 6.81 15.28 -3.85
N ASP A 160 5.86 14.70 -3.12
CA ASP A 160 5.52 15.07 -1.74
C ASP A 160 6.28 14.27 -0.68
N ASP A 161 7.09 13.27 -1.05
CA ASP A 161 7.96 12.56 -0.11
C ASP A 161 9.01 13.51 0.48
N ASN A 162 9.06 13.55 1.81
CA ASN A 162 10.08 14.28 2.55
C ASN A 162 10.75 13.40 3.60
N SER A 163 10.63 12.08 3.45
CA SER A 163 11.03 11.12 4.47
C SER A 163 12.54 10.92 4.50
N THR A 164 13.10 10.72 5.69
CA THR A 164 14.49 10.28 5.82
C THR A 164 14.63 8.82 5.40
N LEU A 165 13.62 8.00 5.68
CA LEU A 165 13.59 6.58 5.35
C LEU A 165 13.77 6.31 3.85
N SER A 166 13.06 7.01 2.96
CA SER A 166 13.18 6.83 1.50
C SER A 166 14.59 7.13 0.98
N ASN A 167 15.24 8.14 1.56
CA ASN A 167 16.59 8.59 1.19
C ASN A 167 17.72 7.66 1.67
N ASN A 168 17.41 6.64 2.47
CA ASN A 168 18.39 5.72 3.06
C ASN A 168 18.00 4.25 2.78
N CYS A 169 17.60 3.96 1.54
CA CYS A 169 17.19 2.62 1.10
C CYS A 169 18.25 1.54 1.33
N ASP A 170 19.54 1.89 1.34
CA ASP A 170 20.65 0.98 1.56
C ASP A 170 20.63 0.43 3.00
N LYS A 171 20.00 1.18 3.91
CA LYS A 171 19.81 0.83 5.32
C LYS A 171 18.60 -0.05 5.57
N TRP A 172 17.82 -0.36 4.54
CA TRP A 172 16.59 -1.14 4.72
C TRP A 172 16.88 -2.62 4.91
N GLY A 173 16.01 -3.25 5.71
CA GLY A 173 15.92 -4.69 5.86
C GLY A 173 16.65 -5.21 7.09
N ALA A 174 16.09 -6.28 7.63
CA ALA A 174 16.66 -7.02 8.75
C ALA A 174 16.43 -8.53 8.58
N TYR A 175 17.46 -9.32 8.89
CA TYR A 175 17.41 -10.76 8.98
C TYR A 175 17.57 -11.21 10.43
N ASN A 176 16.57 -11.94 10.94
CA ASN A 176 16.50 -12.43 12.33
C ASN A 176 16.86 -11.37 13.38
N ASP A 177 16.54 -10.10 13.12
CA ASP A 177 16.85 -8.96 14.00
C ASP A 177 18.34 -8.81 14.39
N THR A 178 19.25 -9.45 13.66
CA THR A 178 20.68 -9.54 13.99
C THR A 178 21.59 -9.09 12.86
N VAL A 179 21.15 -9.27 11.61
CA VAL A 179 21.81 -8.70 10.43
C VAL A 179 20.91 -7.59 9.91
N LEU A 180 21.42 -6.36 9.92
CA LEU A 180 20.68 -5.14 9.62
C LEU A 180 21.25 -4.47 8.36
N GLU A 181 20.52 -3.50 7.81
CA GLU A 181 21.01 -2.60 6.74
C GLU A 181 21.47 -3.38 5.51
N MET A 182 20.57 -4.22 5.00
CA MET A 182 20.89 -5.19 3.94
C MET A 182 20.52 -4.70 2.54
N ASN A 183 20.10 -3.44 2.39
CA ASN A 183 19.54 -2.89 1.17
C ASN A 183 18.39 -3.77 0.62
N GLN A 184 17.43 -4.14 1.47
CA GLN A 184 16.34 -5.04 1.13
C GLN A 184 14.98 -4.56 1.62
N TRP A 185 13.94 -4.84 0.83
CA TRP A 185 12.56 -4.66 1.25
C TRP A 185 12.16 -5.66 2.33
N GLY A 186 11.34 -5.19 3.26
CA GLY A 186 10.69 -6.00 4.26
C GLY A 186 11.61 -6.49 5.38
N SER A 187 11.04 -7.37 6.20
CA SER A 187 11.73 -8.03 7.30
C SER A 187 11.60 -9.54 7.15
N TYR A 188 12.72 -10.27 7.26
CA TYR A 188 12.71 -11.73 7.13
C TYR A 188 11.78 -12.40 8.15
N SER A 189 11.74 -11.85 9.36
CA SER A 189 10.88 -12.31 10.46
C SER A 189 9.38 -12.07 10.20
N HIS A 190 9.01 -11.33 9.15
CA HIS A 190 7.63 -10.86 8.89
C HIS A 190 7.13 -11.22 7.48
N HIS A 191 7.37 -12.46 7.08
CA HIS A 191 6.99 -13.05 5.79
C HIS A 191 5.51 -13.51 5.67
N GLY A 192 4.66 -13.14 6.63
CA GLY A 192 3.28 -13.64 6.74
C GLY A 192 2.27 -13.07 5.72
N ALA A 193 0.99 -13.36 5.96
CA ALA A 193 -0.13 -12.97 5.08
C ALA A 193 -0.41 -11.46 5.03
N ASN A 194 0.24 -10.65 5.86
CA ASN A 194 0.10 -9.20 5.97
C ASN A 194 1.40 -8.44 5.69
N ARG A 195 2.41 -9.10 5.09
CA ARG A 195 3.76 -8.53 4.89
C ARG A 195 3.80 -7.23 4.09
N ILE A 196 2.83 -7.00 3.20
CA ILE A 196 2.70 -5.74 2.45
C ILE A 196 2.29 -4.53 3.32
N TYR A 197 1.88 -4.75 4.58
CA TYR A 197 1.45 -3.72 5.51
C TYR A 197 2.39 -3.55 6.71
N ARG A 198 3.32 -4.49 6.93
CA ARG A 198 4.10 -4.58 8.16
C ARG A 198 5.59 -4.53 7.85
N LEU A 199 6.25 -3.49 8.36
CA LEU A 199 7.70 -3.29 8.25
C LEU A 199 8.17 -3.48 6.80
N VAL A 200 7.50 -2.79 5.88
CA VAL A 200 7.70 -2.87 4.43
C VAL A 200 9.06 -2.28 4.05
N ALA A 201 9.40 -1.16 4.68
CA ALA A 201 10.72 -0.55 4.69
C ALA A 201 11.11 -0.43 6.17
N GLU A 202 12.24 -0.99 6.59
CA GLU A 202 12.70 -0.98 7.99
C GLU A 202 14.18 -0.61 8.04
N TRP A 203 14.49 0.54 8.62
CA TRP A 203 15.84 0.91 9.04
C TRP A 203 15.93 0.76 10.56
N LYS A 204 16.34 -0.43 10.99
CA LYS A 204 16.21 -0.87 12.38
C LYS A 204 17.14 -0.12 13.35
N SER A 205 18.37 0.18 12.95
CA SER A 205 19.35 0.90 13.80
C SER A 205 18.91 2.31 14.15
N ASP A 206 18.14 2.97 13.27
CA ASP A 206 17.57 4.31 13.49
C ASP A 206 16.10 4.26 13.96
N MET A 207 15.52 3.05 14.02
CA MET A 207 14.12 2.77 14.34
C MET A 207 13.09 3.47 13.44
N ARG A 208 13.44 3.60 12.14
CA ARG A 208 12.52 4.10 11.10
C ARG A 208 11.87 2.96 10.35
N ALA A 209 10.59 3.10 10.04
CA ALA A 209 9.92 2.15 9.17
C ALA A 209 8.68 2.73 8.49
N PHE A 210 8.24 2.03 7.44
CA PHE A 210 6.86 2.04 6.99
C PHE A 210 6.14 0.79 7.52
N SER A 211 5.11 0.97 8.32
CA SER A 211 4.28 -0.13 8.83
C SER A 211 2.95 0.39 9.34
N PHE A 212 1.86 -0.33 9.11
CA PHE A 212 0.58 -0.04 9.73
C PHE A 212 -0.21 -1.34 9.91
N ARG A 213 -0.06 -1.91 11.11
CA ARG A 213 -0.73 -3.14 11.51
C ARG A 213 -1.37 -2.93 12.89
N PRO A 214 -2.71 -2.86 12.97
CA PRO A 214 -3.41 -2.86 14.24
C PRO A 214 -3.31 -4.24 14.95
N PRO A 215 -3.24 -4.28 16.30
CA PRO A 215 -2.97 -3.14 17.18
C PRO A 215 -1.47 -2.77 17.19
N GLY A 216 -1.18 -1.47 17.25
CA GLY A 216 0.09 -0.96 17.81
C GLY A 216 1.35 -0.95 16.94
N GLN A 217 1.30 -1.17 15.62
CA GLN A 217 2.48 -1.03 14.75
C GLN A 217 2.25 -0.03 13.62
N PHE A 218 2.29 1.27 13.96
CA PHE A 218 2.07 2.38 13.05
C PHE A 218 3.34 3.22 12.89
N TRP A 219 4.20 2.85 11.96
CA TRP A 219 5.47 3.53 11.70
C TRP A 219 5.38 4.29 10.39
N CYS A 220 5.76 5.55 10.42
CA CYS A 220 5.81 6.41 9.24
C CYS A 220 7.03 7.32 9.33
N ASP A 221 8.20 6.77 8.97
CA ASP A 221 9.48 7.50 9.07
C ASP A 221 9.76 8.06 10.50
N ASP A 222 9.16 7.45 11.51
CA ASP A 222 9.38 7.81 12.91
C ASP A 222 10.81 7.51 13.32
N HIS A 223 11.37 8.31 14.23
CA HIS A 223 12.74 8.16 14.70
C HIS A 223 12.80 7.85 16.20
N GLY A 224 13.85 7.16 16.64
CA GLY A 224 14.15 7.01 18.07
C GLY A 224 13.19 6.09 18.82
N GLY A 225 12.45 5.24 18.10
CA GLY A 225 11.48 4.31 18.69
C GLY A 225 10.19 4.97 19.20
N VAL A 226 9.98 6.25 18.88
CA VAL A 226 8.80 7.00 19.29
C VAL A 226 7.70 6.84 18.24
N ASN A 227 6.75 5.94 18.52
CA ASN A 227 5.56 5.73 17.69
C ASN A 227 4.43 6.71 18.10
N SER A 228 4.66 8.02 17.91
CA SER A 228 3.64 9.02 18.26
C SER A 228 2.51 9.01 17.23
N LEU A 229 1.26 8.88 17.67
CA LEU A 229 0.09 8.89 16.79
C LEU A 229 -0.79 10.09 17.08
N SER A 230 -1.23 10.75 16.02
CA SER A 230 -2.08 11.92 16.10
C SER A 230 -3.32 11.76 15.22
N ARG A 231 -4.43 12.38 15.63
CA ARG A 231 -5.67 12.36 14.86
C ARG A 231 -5.39 12.87 13.44
N GLY A 232 -5.71 12.03 12.46
CA GLY A 232 -5.57 12.35 11.04
C GLY A 232 -4.27 11.87 10.40
N ASP A 233 -3.34 11.27 11.15
CA ASP A 233 -2.26 10.48 10.55
C ASP A 233 -2.88 9.38 9.66
N LYS A 234 -2.20 9.03 8.57
CA LYS A 234 -2.77 8.23 7.49
C LYS A 234 -1.74 7.29 6.90
N TRP A 235 -2.18 6.08 6.55
CA TRP A 235 -1.41 5.08 5.82
C TRP A 235 -2.26 4.51 4.69
N GLU A 236 -1.66 4.34 3.52
CA GLU A 236 -2.32 3.86 2.32
C GLU A 236 -1.39 2.96 1.50
N VAL A 237 -1.98 1.93 0.88
CA VAL A 237 -1.29 1.05 -0.07
C VAL A 237 -2.12 0.94 -1.34
N TYR A 238 -1.48 1.07 -2.48
CA TYR A 238 -2.11 1.06 -3.81
C TYR A 238 -1.44 0.05 -4.75
N ALA A 239 -2.17 -0.32 -5.80
CA ALA A 239 -1.66 -1.12 -6.91
C ALA A 239 -2.16 -0.57 -8.27
N ARG A 240 -1.33 -0.70 -9.31
CA ARG A 240 -1.72 -0.43 -10.71
C ARG A 240 -0.94 -1.25 -11.73
#